data_AF-A0A522C2Y9-F1
#
_entry.id   AF-A0A522C2Y9-F1
#
_cell.length_a   1.000
_cell.length_b   1.000
_cell.length_c   1.000
_cell.angle_alpha   90.00
_cell.angle_beta   90.00
_cell.angle_gamma   90.00
#
_symmetry.space_group_name_H-M   'P 1'
#
loop_
_entity.id
_entity.type
_entity.pdbx_description
1 polymer ?
#
loop_
_entity_poly.entity_id
_entity_poly.type
_entity_poly.pdbx_seq_one_letter_code
_entity_poly.pdbx_strand_id
1 'polypeptide(L)'
;MKISHLKIQNFKTFDSEGIELTISDLTALIGENSTGKSNILEALDLFFNFSKTRMSKRCFHHDDIRQEIIIEAKFTALTDSELKKFNIHLDEEKSL
;
A
#
# COMPACT_ATOMS: atom_id res chain seq x y z
N MET A 1 -0.56 7.21 -15.05
CA MET A 1 -0.98 6.84 -13.68
C MET A 1 -0.40 7.77 -12.61
N LYS A 2 -1.24 8.37 -11.75
CA LYS A 2 -0.81 9.11 -10.55
C LYS A 2 -1.52 8.57 -9.30
N ILE A 3 -0.81 8.36 -8.20
CA ILE A 3 -1.43 8.01 -6.90
C ILE A 3 -1.98 9.29 -6.27
N SER A 4 -3.23 9.28 -5.88
CA SER A 4 -3.90 10.40 -5.19
C SER A 4 -4.10 10.14 -3.71
N HIS A 5 -4.19 8.87 -3.31
CA HIS A 5 -4.41 8.47 -1.94
C HIS A 5 -3.78 7.11 -1.66
N LEU A 6 -3.27 6.93 -0.45
CA LEU A 6 -2.67 5.70 0.03
C LEU A 6 -3.16 5.41 1.46
N LYS A 7 -3.62 4.19 1.69
CA LYS A 7 -3.99 3.67 3.00
C LYS A 7 -3.18 2.42 3.30
N ILE A 8 -2.63 2.34 4.51
CA ILE A 8 -1.80 1.21 4.97
C ILE A 8 -2.27 0.79 6.36
N GLN A 9 -2.61 -0.48 6.55
CA GLN A 9 -3.02 -1.05 7.83
C GLN A 9 -2.29 -2.36 8.13
N ASN A 10 -2.01 -2.59 9.41
CA ASN A 10 -1.37 -3.77 9.96
C ASN A 10 -0.03 -4.12 9.30
N PHE A 11 0.69 -3.12 8.79
CA PHE A 11 1.97 -3.29 8.12
C PHE A 11 3.11 -2.70 8.94
N LYS A 12 4.02 -3.55 9.40
CA LYS A 12 5.20 -3.19 10.18
C LYS A 12 4.88 -2.32 11.40
N THR A 13 5.10 -1.01 11.31
CA THR A 13 4.87 -0.04 12.40
C THR A 13 3.44 0.47 12.46
N PHE A 14 2.62 0.19 11.44
CA PHE A 14 1.23 0.64 11.37
C PHE A 14 0.33 -0.46 11.92
N ASP A 15 -0.44 -0.15 12.94
CA ASP A 15 -1.41 -1.05 13.56
C ASP A 15 -2.67 -1.23 12.70
N SER A 16 -3.73 -1.80 13.29
CA SER A 16 -5.02 -2.02 12.63
C SER A 16 -5.73 -0.74 12.21
N GLU A 17 -5.55 0.38 12.93
CA GLU A 17 -6.12 1.65 12.52
C GLU A 17 -5.39 2.15 11.27
N GLY A 18 -4.06 2.01 11.30
CA GLY A 18 -3.19 2.30 10.17
C GLY A 18 -3.05 3.79 9.90
N ILE A 19 -2.69 4.13 8.65
CA ILE A 19 -2.53 5.51 8.21
C ILE A 19 -3.19 5.75 6.86
N GLU A 20 -3.61 6.99 6.63
CA GLU A 20 -4.13 7.48 5.36
C GLU A 20 -3.35 8.73 4.93
N LEU A 21 -2.96 8.77 3.65
CA LEU A 21 -2.12 9.81 3.08
C LEU A 21 -2.73 10.29 1.76
N THR A 22 -2.89 11.60 1.64
CA THR A 22 -3.16 12.24 0.35
C THR A 22 -1.84 12.48 -0.36
N ILE A 23 -1.71 11.98 -1.59
CA ILE A 23 -0.49 12.07 -2.39
C ILE A 23 -0.74 13.07 -3.53
N SER A 24 0.24 13.96 -3.73
CA SER A 24 0.29 14.91 -4.83
C SER A 24 1.55 14.71 -5.68
N ASP A 25 1.70 15.49 -6.74
CA ASP A 25 2.82 15.41 -7.68
C ASP A 25 4.20 15.48 -7.01
N LEU A 26 4.29 16.19 -5.88
CA LEU A 26 5.44 16.17 -5.00
C LEU A 26 4.97 15.96 -3.55
N THR A 27 5.32 14.83 -2.97
CA THR A 27 4.99 14.49 -1.58
C THR A 27 6.28 14.21 -0.82
N ALA A 28 6.52 14.94 0.27
CA ALA A 28 7.69 14.77 1.13
C ALA A 28 7.27 14.14 2.46
N LEU A 29 7.92 13.03 2.84
CA LEU A 29 7.72 12.37 4.12
C LEU A 29 8.80 12.86 5.10
N ILE A 30 8.42 13.62 6.12
CA ILE A 30 9.31 14.18 7.14
C ILE A 30 8.95 13.68 8.54
N GLY A 31 9.94 13.58 9.43
CA GLY A 31 9.75 13.11 10.80
C GLY A 31 10.96 12.33 11.32
N GLU A 32 10.94 11.98 12.60
CA GLU A 32 12.04 11.27 13.28
C GLU A 32 12.33 9.89 12.69
N ASN A 33 13.53 9.37 12.92
CA ASN A 33 13.87 8.01 12.48
C ASN A 33 12.95 6.97 13.12
N SER A 34 12.70 5.89 12.39
CA SER A 34 11.89 4.76 12.84
C SER A 34 10.40 5.04 13.08
N THR A 35 9.88 6.20 12.68
CA THR A 35 8.43 6.51 12.74
C THR A 35 7.59 5.90 11.62
N GLY A 36 8.19 5.08 10.76
CA GLY A 36 7.47 4.41 9.66
C GLY A 36 7.59 5.05 8.28
N LYS A 37 8.37 6.13 8.11
CA LYS A 37 8.58 6.77 6.79
C LYS A 37 9.06 5.79 5.72
N SER A 38 10.08 4.98 6.02
CA SER A 38 10.56 3.95 5.08
C SER A 38 9.52 2.85 4.86
N ASN A 39 8.72 2.52 5.89
CA ASN A 39 7.67 1.51 5.79
C ASN A 39 6.56 1.94 4.81
N ILE A 40 6.28 3.24 4.67
CA ILE A 40 5.35 3.76 3.63
C ILE A 40 5.88 3.43 2.23
N LEU A 41 7.17 3.70 1.99
CA LEU A 41 7.79 3.42 0.70
C LEU A 41 7.89 1.91 0.41
N GLU A 42 8.16 1.10 1.43
CA GLU A 42 8.16 -0.36 1.31
C GLU A 42 6.76 -0.94 1.09
N ALA A 43 5.71 -0.36 1.69
CA ALA A 43 4.34 -0.76 1.41
C ALA A 43 3.97 -0.47 -0.05
N LEU A 44 4.38 0.69 -0.58
CA LEU A 44 4.23 1.01 -2.00
C LEU A 44 5.03 0.05 -2.89
N ASP A 45 6.28 -0.26 -2.54
CA ASP A 45 7.08 -1.25 -3.28
C ASP A 45 6.43 -2.63 -3.26
N LEU A 46 5.91 -3.06 -2.11
CA LEU A 46 5.19 -4.33 -1.98
C LEU A 46 3.90 -4.34 -2.81
N PHE A 47 3.18 -3.22 -2.90
CA PHE A 47 1.97 -3.09 -3.70
C PHE A 47 2.26 -3.25 -5.20
N PHE A 48 3.31 -2.61 -5.72
CA PHE A 48 3.64 -2.68 -7.15
C PHE A 48 4.41 -3.95 -7.53
N ASN A 49 5.29 -4.43 -6.64
CA ASN A 49 6.22 -5.53 -6.89
C ASN A 49 5.92 -6.71 -5.96
N PHE A 50 4.63 -7.06 -5.83
CA PHE A 50 4.20 -8.12 -4.92
C PHE A 50 4.90 -9.45 -5.25
N SER A 51 5.49 -10.06 -4.21
CA SER A 51 6.04 -11.40 -4.28
C SER A 51 5.81 -12.12 -2.96
N LYS A 52 5.35 -13.37 -3.01
CA LYS A 52 5.21 -14.23 -1.83
C LYS A 52 6.50 -14.37 -1.04
N THR A 53 7.66 -14.31 -1.70
CA THR A 53 8.98 -14.39 -1.03
C THR A 53 9.32 -13.17 -0.19
N ARG A 54 8.68 -12.03 -0.45
CA ARG A 54 8.86 -10.79 0.33
C ARG A 54 7.95 -10.74 1.56
N MET A 55 6.99 -11.65 1.66
CA MET A 55 6.07 -11.74 2.78
C MET A 55 6.65 -12.63 3.88
N SER A 56 6.71 -12.10 5.10
CA SER A 56 7.09 -12.85 6.30
C SER A 56 6.25 -12.35 7.48
N LYS A 57 6.28 -13.07 8.61
CA LYS A 57 5.58 -12.64 9.84
C LYS A 57 5.94 -11.20 10.25
N ARG A 58 7.19 -10.79 9.99
CA ARG A 58 7.71 -9.44 10.28
C ARG A 58 7.08 -8.31 9.47
N CYS A 59 6.32 -8.65 8.43
CA CYS A 59 5.55 -7.66 7.68
C CYS A 59 4.28 -7.25 8.44
N PHE A 60 3.78 -8.09 9.34
CA PHE A 60 2.58 -7.82 10.14
C PHE A 60 2.96 -6.97 11.36
N HIS A 61 2.05 -6.10 11.76
CA HIS A 61 2.24 -5.34 12.99
C HIS A 61 2.32 -6.29 14.18
N HIS A 62 3.39 -6.17 14.98
CA HIS A 62 3.69 -7.09 16.09
C HIS A 62 3.69 -8.59 15.71
N ASP A 63 4.04 -8.91 14.47
CA ASP A 63 3.99 -10.29 13.94
C ASP A 63 2.58 -10.93 14.02
N ASP A 64 1.51 -10.14 14.16
CA ASP A 64 0.14 -10.64 14.32
C ASP A 64 -0.51 -11.02 12.98
N ILE A 65 -0.33 -12.29 12.61
CA ILE A 65 -0.91 -12.88 11.39
C ILE A 65 -2.43 -13.11 11.45
N ARG A 66 -3.09 -12.81 12.58
CA ARG A 66 -4.56 -12.93 12.70
C ARG A 66 -5.27 -11.76 12.02
N GLN A 67 -4.57 -10.65 11.84
CA GLN A 67 -5.03 -9.50 11.09
C GLN A 67 -4.40 -9.52 9.70
N GLU A 68 -5.13 -9.07 8.70
CA GLU A 68 -4.64 -8.98 7.33
C GLU A 68 -3.85 -7.69 7.13
N ILE A 69 -2.84 -7.71 6.26
CA ILE A 69 -2.17 -6.49 5.80
C ILE A 69 -3.04 -5.88 4.71
N ILE A 70 -3.41 -4.60 4.86
CA ILE A 70 -4.21 -3.88 3.88
C ILE A 70 -3.37 -2.73 3.34
N ILE A 71 -3.12 -2.73 2.04
CA ILE A 71 -2.48 -1.62 1.32
C ILE A 71 -3.40 -1.25 0.16
N GLU A 72 -4.03 -0.08 0.27
CA GLU A 72 -4.97 0.44 -0.73
C GLU A 72 -4.39 1.71 -1.35
N ALA A 73 -4.35 1.78 -2.67
CA ALA A 73 -3.92 2.96 -3.43
C ALA A 73 -5.01 3.40 -4.40
N LYS A 74 -5.38 4.69 -4.37
CA LYS A 74 -6.32 5.28 -5.33
C LYS A 74 -5.56 6.01 -6.41
N PHE A 75 -5.78 5.60 -7.64
CA PHE A 75 -5.13 6.17 -8.82
C PHE A 75 -6.04 7.16 -9.55
N THR A 76 -5.43 8.20 -10.11
CA THR A 76 -6.05 9.17 -11.00
C THR A 76 -5.24 9.28 -12.29
N ALA A 77 -5.84 9.86 -13.33
CA ALA A 77 -5.21 10.03 -14.64
C ALA A 77 -4.60 8.72 -15.18
N LEU A 78 -5.40 7.65 -15.14
CA LEU A 78 -5.07 6.38 -15.78
C LEU A 78 -5.28 6.50 -17.28
N THR A 79 -4.31 6.04 -18.05
CA THR A 79 -4.47 5.87 -19.51
C THR A 79 -5.21 4.58 -19.82
N ASP A 80 -5.80 4.48 -21.02
CA ASP A 80 -6.51 3.26 -21.48
C ASP A 80 -5.61 2.01 -21.45
N SER A 81 -4.30 2.18 -21.64
CA SER A 81 -3.32 1.11 -21.55
C SER A 81 -3.06 0.62 -20.12
N GLU A 82 -3.12 1.53 -19.14
CA GLU A 82 -2.94 1.23 -17.72
C GLU A 82 -4.21 0.59 -17.15
N LEU A 83 -5.39 1.06 -17.53
CA LEU A 83 -6.67 0.43 -17.20
C LEU A 83 -6.70 -1.05 -17.61
N LYS A 84 -6.22 -1.37 -18.81
CA LYS A 84 -6.11 -2.77 -19.28
C LYS A 84 -5.11 -3.61 -18.46
N LYS A 85 -4.03 -3.01 -17.97
CA LYS A 85 -3.06 -3.68 -17.08
C LYS A 85 -3.59 -3.91 -15.68
N PHE A 86 -4.47 -3.07 -15.17
CA PHE A 86 -5.09 -3.31 -13.85
C PHE A 86 -6.25 -4.30 -13.94
N ASN A 87 -6.97 -4.37 -15.06
CA ASN A 87 -8.04 -5.35 -15.27
C ASN A 87 -7.60 -6.81 -15.11
N ILE A 88 -6.35 -7.16 -15.43
CA ILE A 88 -5.83 -8.53 -15.24
C ILE A 88 -5.55 -8.89 -13.77
N HIS A 89 -5.55 -7.90 -12.87
CA HIS A 89 -5.31 -8.04 -11.44
C HIS A 89 -6.54 -7.69 -10.60
N LEU A 90 -7.66 -7.30 -11.23
CA LEU A 90 -8.94 -7.15 -10.56
C LEU A 90 -9.55 -8.54 -10.39
N ASP A 91 -9.68 -9.00 -9.15
CA ASP A 91 -10.56 -10.12 -8.86
C ASP A 91 -11.99 -9.71 -9.25
N GLU A 92 -12.65 -10.52 -10.08
CA GLU A 92 -14.04 -10.29 -10.51
C GLU A 92 -15.02 -10.27 -9.30
N GLU A 93 -14.58 -10.72 -8.13
CA GLU A 93 -15.32 -10.68 -6.87
C GLU A 93 -14.93 -9.49 -5.99
N LYS A 94 -15.37 -8.30 -6.39
CA LYS A 94 -15.99 -7.31 -5.49
C LYS A 94 -16.63 -6.21 -6.33
N SER A 95 -17.81 -6.54 -6.85
CA SER A 95 -18.79 -5.51 -7.20
C SER A 95 -19.05 -4.68 -5.93
N LEU A 96 -18.73 -3.40 -5.98
CA LEU A 96 -19.45 -2.38 -5.22
C LEU A 96 -20.82 -2.17 -5.87
#